data_AF-A0A1X1QXB4-F1
#
_entry.id   AF-A0A1X1QXB4-F1
#
_cell.length_a   1.000
_cell.length_b   1.000
_cell.length_c   1.000
_cell.angle_alpha   90.00
_cell.angle_beta   90.00
_cell.angle_gamma   90.00
#
_symmetry.space_group_name_H-M   'P 1'
#
loop_
_entity.id
_entity.type
_entity.pdbx_description
1 polymer ?
#
loop_
_entity_poly.entity_id
_entity_poly.type
_entity_poly.pdbx_seq_one_letter_code
_entity_poly.pdbx_strand_id
1 'polypeptide(L)' 'MLNRDDVEHTVTSDAPGLFDVHVAPRSETVFIGPDKPGTYPYHSADQPSMHGELVVDQTGR' A
#
# COMPACT_ATOMS: atom_id res chain seq x y z
N MET A 1 -7.34 4.64 -0.76
CA MET A 1 -6.98 3.58 -1.73
C MET A 1 -8.28 2.96 -2.19
N LEU A 2 -8.61 3.12 -3.47
CA LEU A 2 -9.87 2.66 -4.04
C LEU A 2 -9.64 1.39 -4.87
N ASN A 3 -10.31 0.30 -4.49
CA ASN A 3 -10.41 -0.90 -5.31
C ASN A 3 -11.62 -0.79 -6.24
N ARG A 4 -11.38 -0.81 -7.56
CA ARG A 4 -12.43 -0.72 -8.59
C ARG A 4 -12.86 -2.09 -9.11
N ASP A 5 -12.19 -3.15 -8.69
CA ASP A 5 -12.42 -4.51 -9.15
C ASP A 5 -13.42 -5.25 -8.26
N ASP A 6 -13.78 -6.47 -8.68
CA ASP A 6 -14.71 -7.36 -7.99
C ASP A 6 -14.00 -8.39 -7.07
N VAL A 7 -12.68 -8.30 -6.95
CA VAL A 7 -11.85 -9.14 -6.08
C VAL A 7 -11.14 -8.30 -5.03
N GLU A 8 -10.92 -8.86 -3.83
CA GLU A 8 -10.11 -8.20 -2.80
C GLU A 8 -8.66 -8.06 -3.27
N HIS A 9 -8.04 -6.96 -2.86
CA HIS A 9 -6.62 -6.71 -3.08
C HIS A 9 -5.96 -6.28 -1.78
N THR A 10 -4.65 -6.53 -1.71
CA THR A 10 -3.81 -6.18 -0.57
C THR A 10 -2.74 -5.16 -0.96
N VAL A 11 -2.41 -4.28 -0.01
CA VAL A 11 -1.25 -3.41 -0.06
C VAL A 11 -0.40 -3.72 1.17
N THR A 12 0.58 -4.60 0.97
CA THR A 12 1.42 -5.15 2.03
C THR A 12 2.85 -4.66 1.85
N SER A 13 3.39 -4.03 2.90
CA SER A 13 4.77 -3.54 2.90
C SER A 13 5.78 -4.68 2.83
N ASP A 14 6.83 -4.53 2.02
CA ASP A 14 7.97 -5.47 2.01
C ASP A 14 8.82 -5.35 3.28
N ALA A 15 8.78 -4.19 3.95
CA ALA A 15 9.39 -4.00 5.25
C ALA A 15 8.42 -4.45 6.36
N PRO A 16 8.86 -5.26 7.35
CA PRO A 16 8.00 -5.78 8.40
C PRO A 16 7.31 -4.68 9.22
N GLY A 17 5.99 -4.80 9.36
CA GLY A 17 5.22 -4.02 10.33
C GLY A 17 4.95 -2.56 9.97
N LEU A 18 5.23 -2.11 8.74
CA LEU A 18 4.91 -0.74 8.33
C LEU A 18 3.43 -0.56 7.98
N PHE A 19 2.90 -1.43 7.12
CA PHE A 19 1.48 -1.45 6.77
C PHE A 19 1.12 -2.79 6.11
N ASP A 20 -0.10 -3.22 6.35
CA ASP A 20 -0.74 -4.37 5.72
C ASP A 20 -2.24 -4.08 5.61
N VAL A 21 -2.73 -3.81 4.40
CA VAL A 21 -4.05 -3.24 4.17
C VAL A 21 -4.83 -4.10 3.20
N HIS A 22 -6.00 -4.56 3.63
CA HIS A 22 -6.97 -5.22 2.78
C HIS A 22 -7.95 -4.19 2.21
N VAL A 23 -8.19 -4.24 0.90
CA VAL A 23 -9.13 -3.37 0.19
C VAL A 23 -10.18 -4.25 -0.49
N ALA A 24 -11.33 -4.37 0.16
CA ALA A 24 -12.46 -5.17 -0.31
C ALA A 24 -12.93 -4.75 -1.73
N PRO A 25 -13.63 -5.64 -2.46
CA PRO A 25 -14.22 -5.31 -3.75
C PRO A 25 -15.04 -4.02 -3.72
N ARG A 26 -14.91 -3.21 -4.76
CA ARG A 26 -15.68 -1.95 -4.95
C ARG A 26 -15.63 -0.99 -3.74
N SER A 27 -14.59 -1.04 -2.94
CA SER A 27 -14.49 -0.30 -1.68
C SER A 27 -13.24 0.60 -1.62
N GLU A 28 -13.28 1.59 -0.73
CA GLU A 28 -12.15 2.43 -0.41
C GLU A 28 -11.70 2.24 1.05
N THR A 29 -10.39 2.15 1.24
CA THR A 29 -9.74 2.11 2.55
C THR A 29 -8.68 3.21 2.66
N VAL A 30 -8.48 3.75 3.86
CA VAL A 30 -7.37 4.66 4.20
C VAL A 30 -6.46 3.96 5.19
N PHE A 31 -5.15 4.20 5.10
CA PHE A 31 -4.15 3.71 6.04
C PHE A 31 -3.15 4.81 6.39
N ILE A 32 -2.45 4.63 7.50
CA ILE A 32 -1.35 5.51 7.91
C ILE A 32 -0.06 4.94 7.34
N GLY A 33 0.58 5.69 6.46
CA GLY A 33 1.90 5.33 5.91
C GLY A 33 3.05 5.66 6.86
N PRO A 34 4.29 5.28 6.50
CA PRO A 34 5.50 5.64 7.25
C PRO A 34 5.67 7.15 7.37
N ASP A 35 6.22 7.62 8.49
CA ASP A 35 6.51 9.03 8.76
C ASP A 35 7.93 9.46 8.36
N LYS A 36 8.80 8.48 8.08
CA LYS A 36 10.16 8.71 7.64
C LYS A 36 10.21 8.89 6.12
N PRO A 37 11.01 9.84 5.62
CA PRO A 37 11.27 9.96 4.20
C PRO A 37 11.97 8.72 3.66
N GLY A 38 11.58 8.29 2.46
CA GLY A 38 12.13 7.12 1.82
C GLY A 38 11.19 6.51 0.79
N THR A 39 11.71 5.46 0.14
CA THR A 39 10.94 4.61 -0.79
C THR A 39 10.61 3.30 -0.08
N TYR A 40 9.33 2.94 -0.08
CA TYR A 40 8.80 1.76 0.57
C TYR A 40 8.12 0.86 -0.47
N PRO A 41 8.80 -0.18 -0.96
CA PRO A 41 8.19 -1.19 -1.84
C PRO A 41 7.05 -1.91 -1.13
N TYR A 42 6.01 -2.22 -1.89
CA TYR A 42 4.87 -3.01 -1.44
C TYR A 42 4.39 -3.94 -2.54
N HIS A 43 3.71 -5.00 -2.14
CA HIS A 43 3.09 -5.97 -3.03
C HIS A 43 1.67 -6.30 -2.58
N SER A 44 0.91 -6.94 -3.47
CA SER A 44 -0.28 -7.68 -3.08
C SER A 44 0.10 -9.12 -2.75
N ALA A 45 -0.33 -9.59 -1.58
CA ALA A 45 -0.16 -10.96 -1.14
C ALA A 45 -0.83 -11.98 -2.08
N ASP A 46 -1.92 -11.57 -2.76
CA ASP A 46 -2.76 -12.46 -3.56
C ASP A 46 -2.38 -12.47 -5.05
N GLN A 47 -1.62 -11.47 -5.52
CA GLN A 47 -1.26 -11.31 -6.92
C GLN A 47 0.22 -10.92 -7.08
N PRO A 48 1.12 -11.89 -7.36
CA PRO A 48 2.58 -11.65 -7.38
C PRO A 48 3.04 -10.58 -8.38
N SER A 49 2.28 -10.33 -9.44
CA SER A 49 2.60 -9.28 -10.42
C SER A 49 2.20 -7.89 -9.95
N MET A 50 1.39 -7.74 -8.89
CA MET A 50 0.92 -6.45 -8.41
C MET A 50 1.85 -5.92 -7.32
N HIS A 51 2.69 -4.95 -7.70
CA HIS A 51 3.68 -4.30 -6.85
C HIS A 51 3.73 -2.80 -7.13
N GLY A 52 4.26 -2.03 -6.18
CA GLY A 52 4.47 -0.60 -6.32
C GLY A 52 5.41 -0.04 -5.25
N GLU A 53 5.61 1.27 -5.29
CA GLU A 53 6.47 1.99 -4.34
C GLU A 53 5.68 3.15 -3.71
N LEU A 54 5.67 3.20 -2.38
CA LEU A 54 5.23 4.38 -1.64
C LEU A 54 6.45 5.28 -1.40
N VAL A 55 6.47 6.46 -2.01
CA VAL A 55 7.52 7.46 -1.79
C VAL A 55 7.01 8.47 -0.77
N VAL A 56 7.69 8.56 0.38
CA VAL A 56 7.46 9.57 1.40
C VAL A 56 8.58 10.61 1.28
N ASP A 57 8.23 11.86 1.04
CA ASP A 57 9.18 12.96 0.93
C ASP A 57 9.12 13.89 2.15
N GLN A 58 10.22 14.59 2.43
CA GLN A 58 10.23 15.70 3.38
C GLN A 58 9.59 16.93 2.73
N THR A 59 8.31 17.14 2.99
CA THR A 59 7.69 18.42 2.66
C THR A 59 8.33 19.52 3.51
N GLY A 60 9.23 20.33 2.93
CA GLY A 60 9.76 21.54 3.58
C GLY A 60 11.23 21.93 3.34
N ARG A 61 11.83 21.65 2.18
CA ARG A 61 13.13 22.25 1.80
C ARG A 61 12.96 23.49 0.94
#